data_AF-A0A7S2BRF7-F1
#
_entry.id   AF-A0A7S2BRF7-F1
#
_cell.length_a   1.000
_cell.length_b   1.000
_cell.length_c   1.000
_cell.angle_alpha   90.00
_cell.angle_beta   90.00
_cell.angle_gamma   90.00
#
_symmetry.space_group_name_H-M   'P 1'
#
loop_
_entity.id
_entity.type
_entity.pdbx_description
1 polymer ?
#
loop_
_entity_poly.entity_id
_entity_poly.type
_entity_poly.pdbx_seq_one_letter_code
_entity_poly.pdbx_strand_id
1 'polypeptide(L)'
;EALSTRLASPDGHANLRSWCAAYPLYATSVQTCIVEGDLEGYASTMLKSQTELGLLDADAAYCFSVGHCNDTAIGRNATLLDAEMACDQQFGREAWTGVGFGQMEKVFNVAFAFERGQVSMNLTTWAEKAVVVKNLSAVSAMTACAMGNFHCDVAYCKRSFCNSDSYRAKFGNLSWSW
;
A
#
# COMPACT_ATOMS: atom_id res chain seq x y z
N GLU A 1 8.04 -17.06 -14.34
CA GLU A 1 8.83 -15.85 -14.07
C GLU A 1 9.12 -15.77 -12.57
N ALA A 2 10.20 -15.13 -12.13
CA ALA A 2 10.54 -15.04 -10.71
C ALA A 2 9.77 -13.91 -10.02
N LEU A 3 9.30 -14.13 -8.78
CA LEU A 3 8.58 -13.09 -8.01
C LEU A 3 9.43 -11.84 -7.75
N SER A 4 10.75 -11.95 -7.82
CA SER A 4 11.67 -10.80 -7.72
C SER A 4 11.48 -9.78 -8.84
N THR A 5 11.03 -10.20 -10.03
CA THR A 5 10.83 -9.32 -11.19
C THR A 5 9.36 -9.05 -11.47
N ARG A 6 8.46 -9.98 -11.13
CA ARG A 6 7.03 -9.83 -11.38
C ARG A 6 6.18 -10.53 -10.33
N LEU A 7 5.32 -9.76 -9.66
CA LEU A 7 4.39 -10.26 -8.65
C LEU A 7 3.08 -10.73 -9.27
N ALA A 8 2.52 -9.94 -10.20
CA ALA A 8 1.29 -10.25 -10.93
C ALA A 8 1.41 -11.55 -11.75
N SER A 9 0.27 -12.14 -12.11
CA SER A 9 0.24 -13.35 -12.92
C SER A 9 0.63 -13.06 -14.39
N PRO A 10 1.10 -14.06 -15.14
CA PRO A 10 1.55 -13.86 -16.53
C PRO A 10 0.45 -13.34 -17.49
N ASP A 11 -0.81 -13.56 -17.16
CA ASP A 11 -1.99 -13.08 -17.88
C ASP A 11 -2.40 -11.64 -17.50
N GLY A 12 -1.62 -10.98 -16.63
CA GLY A 12 -1.82 -9.57 -16.29
C GLY A 12 -2.86 -9.33 -15.19
N HIS A 13 -3.09 -10.32 -14.33
CA HIS A 13 -4.00 -10.21 -13.19
C HIS A 13 -3.25 -10.21 -11.85
N ALA A 14 -3.98 -9.87 -10.78
CA ALA A 14 -3.47 -10.02 -9.44
C ALA A 14 -3.15 -11.48 -9.13
N ASN A 15 -2.03 -11.71 -8.44
CA ASN A 15 -1.55 -13.05 -8.09
C ASN A 15 -1.51 -13.23 -6.59
N LEU A 16 -2.57 -13.80 -6.03
CA LEU A 16 -2.67 -14.05 -4.59
C LEU A 16 -1.57 -14.98 -4.04
N ARG A 17 -0.96 -15.81 -4.89
CA ARG A 17 0.15 -16.70 -4.45
C ARG A 17 1.45 -15.94 -4.17
N SER A 18 1.57 -14.71 -4.66
CA SER A 18 2.73 -13.87 -4.38
C SER A 18 2.88 -13.53 -2.89
N TRP A 19 1.78 -13.59 -2.12
CA TRP A 19 1.79 -13.44 -0.66
C TRP A 19 2.62 -14.49 0.08
N CYS A 20 2.89 -15.65 -0.53
CA CYS A 20 3.79 -16.64 0.05
C CYS A 20 5.21 -16.06 0.30
N ALA A 21 5.61 -15.01 -0.42
CA ALA A 21 6.89 -14.33 -0.20
C ALA A 21 6.93 -13.53 1.13
N ALA A 22 5.79 -13.15 1.68
CA ALA A 22 5.66 -12.37 2.91
C ALA A 22 5.11 -13.19 4.09
N TYR A 23 5.04 -14.52 3.94
CA TYR A 23 4.62 -15.42 5.01
C TYR A 23 5.72 -15.53 6.10
N PRO A 24 5.37 -15.57 7.40
CA PRO A 24 4.01 -15.54 7.98
C PRO A 24 3.48 -14.14 8.30
N LEU A 25 4.27 -13.08 8.10
CA LEU A 25 4.04 -11.74 8.66
C LEU A 25 2.64 -11.17 8.41
N TYR A 26 2.07 -11.41 7.23
CA TYR A 26 0.76 -10.89 6.83
C TYR A 26 -0.29 -11.96 6.53
N ALA A 27 0.00 -13.23 6.86
CA ALA A 27 -0.87 -14.36 6.51
C ALA A 27 -2.30 -14.17 7.03
N THR A 28 -2.43 -13.77 8.31
CA THR A 28 -3.74 -13.54 8.94
C THR A 28 -4.50 -12.40 8.26
N SER A 29 -3.86 -11.24 8.06
CA SER A 29 -4.52 -10.10 7.42
C SER A 29 -5.04 -10.48 6.03
N VAL A 30 -4.18 -11.07 5.19
CA VAL A 30 -4.55 -11.45 3.82
C VAL A 30 -5.69 -12.46 3.81
N GLN A 31 -5.67 -13.46 4.70
CA GLN A 31 -6.78 -14.40 4.84
C GLN A 31 -8.08 -13.66 5.17
N THR A 32 -8.07 -12.78 6.17
CA THR A 32 -9.25 -12.03 6.60
C THR A 32 -9.82 -11.16 5.48
N CYS A 33 -8.98 -10.48 4.69
CA CYS A 33 -9.48 -9.72 3.54
C CYS A 33 -9.96 -10.61 2.38
N ILE A 34 -9.08 -11.47 1.89
CA ILE A 34 -9.24 -12.12 0.58
C ILE A 34 -10.13 -13.36 0.66
N VAL A 35 -10.01 -14.15 1.73
CA VAL A 35 -10.74 -15.41 1.88
C VAL A 35 -12.06 -15.17 2.60
N GLU A 36 -12.04 -14.38 3.66
CA GLU A 36 -13.23 -14.14 4.50
C GLU A 36 -14.06 -12.94 4.01
N GLY A 37 -13.50 -12.08 3.16
CA GLY A 37 -14.17 -10.88 2.66
C GLY A 37 -14.34 -9.79 3.72
N ASP A 38 -13.59 -9.86 4.83
CA ASP A 38 -13.70 -8.93 5.94
C ASP A 38 -12.62 -7.83 5.85
N LEU A 39 -12.98 -6.74 5.17
CA LEU A 39 -12.11 -5.57 5.02
C LEU A 39 -11.83 -4.87 6.35
N GLU A 40 -12.78 -4.92 7.29
CA GLU A 40 -12.66 -4.28 8.60
C GLU A 40 -11.76 -5.13 9.52
N GLY A 41 -11.90 -6.44 9.45
CA GLY A 41 -10.99 -7.39 10.09
C GLY A 41 -9.55 -7.19 9.60
N TYR A 42 -9.33 -7.11 8.28
CA TYR A 42 -8.03 -6.80 7.69
C TYR A 42 -7.44 -5.51 8.24
N ALA A 43 -8.23 -4.43 8.26
CA ALA A 43 -7.77 -3.14 8.76
C ALA A 43 -7.28 -3.24 10.21
N SER A 44 -7.97 -4.04 11.05
CA SER A 44 -7.62 -4.24 12.45
C SER A 44 -6.32 -5.04 12.61
N THR A 45 -6.19 -6.15 11.88
CA THR A 45 -5.00 -7.02 11.97
C THR A 45 -3.78 -6.36 11.36
N MET A 46 -3.95 -5.63 10.24
CA MET A 46 -2.87 -4.88 9.62
C MET A 46 -2.39 -3.75 10.53
N LEU A 47 -3.30 -2.96 11.11
CA LEU A 47 -2.93 -1.90 12.06
C LEU A 47 -2.08 -2.45 13.22
N LYS A 48 -2.46 -3.60 13.76
CA LYS A 48 -1.71 -4.26 14.83
C LYS A 48 -0.28 -4.61 14.37
N SER A 49 -0.13 -5.32 13.26
CA SER A 49 1.18 -5.71 12.74
C SER A 49 2.07 -4.49 12.45
N GLN A 50 1.50 -3.44 11.85
CA GLN A 50 2.25 -2.23 11.48
C GLN A 50 2.62 -1.39 12.70
N THR A 51 1.79 -1.42 13.76
CA THR A 51 2.13 -0.84 15.07
C THR A 51 3.34 -1.56 15.68
N GLU A 52 3.35 -2.89 15.66
CA GLU A 52 4.46 -3.69 16.21
C GLU A 52 5.78 -3.49 15.42
N LEU A 53 5.68 -3.19 14.13
CA LEU A 53 6.82 -2.88 13.26
C LEU A 53 7.27 -1.41 13.34
N GLY A 54 6.48 -0.53 13.95
CA GLY A 54 6.74 0.91 14.01
C GLY A 54 6.64 1.62 12.65
N LEU A 55 5.69 1.20 11.81
CA LEU A 55 5.54 1.67 10.42
C LEU A 55 4.30 2.56 10.19
N LEU A 56 3.60 2.99 11.24
CA LEU A 56 2.33 3.71 11.10
C LEU A 56 2.45 5.07 10.37
N ASP A 57 3.58 5.75 10.50
CA ASP A 57 3.83 7.01 9.80
C ASP A 57 4.05 6.77 8.29
N ALA A 58 4.84 5.75 7.93
CA ALA A 58 4.99 5.29 6.55
C ALA A 58 3.66 4.85 5.93
N ASP A 59 2.84 4.09 6.65
CA ASP A 59 1.52 3.67 6.20
C ASP A 59 0.57 4.86 6.01
N ALA A 60 0.54 5.80 6.95
CA ALA A 60 -0.25 7.00 6.80
C ALA A 60 0.20 7.79 5.56
N ALA A 61 1.51 8.00 5.39
CA ALA A 61 2.06 8.66 4.22
C ALA A 61 1.65 7.97 2.91
N TYR A 62 1.69 6.63 2.88
CA TYR A 62 1.15 5.81 1.79
C TYR A 62 -0.33 6.11 1.54
N CYS A 63 -1.19 5.96 2.55
CA CYS A 63 -2.63 6.18 2.47
C CYS A 63 -3.02 7.56 1.89
N PHE A 64 -2.37 8.63 2.35
CA PHE A 64 -2.65 9.98 1.86
C PHE A 64 -2.10 10.21 0.46
N SER A 65 -0.87 9.77 0.17
CA SER A 65 -0.20 10.06 -1.10
C SER A 65 -0.79 9.32 -2.30
N VAL A 66 -1.25 8.08 -2.13
CA VAL A 66 -1.87 7.31 -3.23
C VAL A 66 -3.37 7.61 -3.39
N GLY A 67 -3.95 8.43 -2.50
CA GLY A 67 -5.33 8.85 -2.62
C GLY A 67 -6.36 7.92 -2.00
N HIS A 68 -5.96 6.90 -1.22
CA HIS A 68 -6.88 5.97 -0.54
C HIS A 68 -7.92 6.67 0.33
N CYS A 69 -7.56 7.81 0.93
CA CYS A 69 -8.47 8.62 1.74
C CYS A 69 -9.59 9.30 0.96
N ASN A 70 -9.40 9.51 -0.34
CA ASN A 70 -10.37 10.16 -1.22
C ASN A 70 -10.98 9.18 -2.23
N ASP A 71 -10.59 7.91 -2.17
CA ASP A 71 -11.06 6.90 -3.08
C ASP A 71 -12.57 6.66 -2.90
N THR A 72 -13.32 6.78 -3.98
CA THR A 72 -14.75 6.48 -4.02
C THR A 72 -15.07 5.23 -4.86
N ALA A 73 -14.06 4.66 -5.54
CA ALA A 73 -14.22 3.49 -6.40
C ALA A 73 -14.31 2.19 -5.61
N ILE A 74 -13.60 2.09 -4.48
CA ILE A 74 -13.56 0.93 -3.60
C ILE A 74 -14.52 1.14 -2.43
N GLY A 75 -15.65 0.45 -2.52
CA GLY A 75 -16.68 0.37 -1.47
C GLY A 75 -16.42 -0.76 -0.46
N ARG A 76 -17.33 -0.88 0.54
CA ARG A 76 -17.24 -1.89 1.62
C ARG A 76 -17.34 -3.34 1.15
N ASN A 77 -17.93 -3.57 -0.02
CA ASN A 77 -18.11 -4.89 -0.62
C ASN A 77 -17.27 -5.02 -1.90
N ALA A 78 -16.22 -4.21 -2.04
CA ALA A 78 -15.36 -4.25 -3.21
C ALA A 78 -14.70 -5.62 -3.33
N THR A 79 -14.67 -6.11 -4.56
CA THR A 79 -14.06 -7.37 -4.95
C THR A 79 -12.63 -7.17 -5.44
N LEU A 80 -11.93 -8.28 -5.68
CA LEU A 80 -10.64 -8.24 -6.36
C LEU A 80 -10.73 -7.60 -7.76
N LEU A 81 -11.83 -7.81 -8.48
CA LEU A 81 -12.02 -7.23 -9.81
C LEU A 81 -12.20 -5.71 -9.74
N ASP A 82 -12.95 -5.20 -8.76
CA ASP A 82 -13.07 -3.75 -8.52
C ASP A 82 -11.71 -3.13 -8.22
N ALA A 83 -10.88 -3.85 -7.44
CA ALA A 83 -9.52 -3.43 -7.15
C ALA A 83 -8.65 -3.36 -8.41
N GLU A 84 -8.68 -4.37 -9.28
CA GLU A 84 -7.93 -4.34 -10.55
C GLU A 84 -8.38 -3.19 -11.46
N MET A 85 -9.68 -2.91 -11.52
CA MET A 85 -10.20 -1.78 -12.29
C MET A 85 -9.69 -0.43 -11.75
N ALA A 86 -9.66 -0.26 -10.43
CA ALA A 86 -9.08 0.93 -9.80
C ALA A 86 -7.58 1.04 -10.09
N CYS A 87 -6.85 -0.07 -10.01
CA CYS A 87 -5.43 -0.14 -10.34
C CYS A 87 -5.14 0.21 -11.81
N ASP A 88 -5.95 -0.25 -12.75
CA ASP A 88 -5.85 0.10 -14.16
C ASP A 88 -6.08 1.59 -14.40
N GLN A 89 -7.12 2.15 -13.77
CA GLN A 89 -7.42 3.57 -13.89
C GLN A 89 -6.29 4.43 -13.32
N GLN A 90 -5.72 4.02 -12.18
CA GLN A 90 -4.75 4.83 -11.47
C GLN A 90 -3.32 4.71 -12.02
N PHE A 91 -2.89 3.50 -12.39
CA PHE A 91 -1.48 3.23 -12.77
C PHE A 91 -1.32 2.77 -14.22
N GLY A 92 -2.39 2.27 -14.84
CA GLY A 92 -2.32 1.54 -16.10
C GLY A 92 -1.89 0.08 -15.91
N ARG A 93 -2.49 -0.82 -16.69
CA ARG A 93 -2.32 -2.29 -16.57
C ARG A 93 -0.86 -2.72 -16.62
N GLU A 94 -0.06 -2.18 -17.55
CA GLU A 94 1.34 -2.55 -17.71
C GLU A 94 2.20 -2.15 -16.49
N ALA A 95 1.91 -1.00 -15.87
CA ALA A 95 2.72 -0.48 -14.78
C ALA A 95 2.57 -1.35 -13.52
N TRP A 96 1.33 -1.58 -13.06
CA TRP A 96 1.11 -2.34 -11.83
C TRP A 96 1.35 -3.84 -12.01
N THR A 97 1.13 -4.40 -13.20
CA THR A 97 1.44 -5.83 -13.45
C THR A 97 2.94 -6.09 -13.69
N GLY A 98 3.74 -5.03 -13.86
CA GLY A 98 5.19 -5.11 -14.11
C GLY A 98 6.06 -5.00 -12.86
N VAL A 99 5.47 -4.80 -11.67
CA VAL A 99 6.25 -4.68 -10.43
C VAL A 99 6.67 -6.05 -9.87
N GLY A 100 7.88 -6.11 -9.33
CA GLY A 100 8.45 -7.27 -8.67
C GLY A 100 8.72 -7.03 -7.18
N PHE A 101 9.00 -8.12 -6.45
CA PHE A 101 9.33 -8.04 -5.03
C PHE A 101 10.60 -7.23 -4.76
N GLY A 102 11.56 -7.18 -5.71
CA GLY A 102 12.78 -6.40 -5.55
C GLY A 102 12.54 -4.89 -5.48
N GLN A 103 11.44 -4.39 -6.08
CA GLN A 103 11.03 -2.99 -5.91
C GLN A 103 10.43 -2.78 -4.51
N MET A 104 9.60 -3.70 -4.03
CA MET A 104 8.98 -3.62 -2.70
C MET A 104 10.00 -3.69 -1.57
N GLU A 105 11.02 -4.54 -1.68
CA GLU A 105 12.10 -4.64 -0.70
C GLU A 105 12.84 -3.30 -0.52
N LYS A 106 13.06 -2.56 -1.61
CA LYS A 106 13.64 -1.22 -1.54
C LYS A 106 12.73 -0.25 -0.80
N VAL A 107 11.42 -0.33 -1.01
CA VAL A 107 10.45 0.51 -0.29
C VAL A 107 10.50 0.22 1.21
N PHE A 108 10.47 -1.05 1.61
CA PHE A 108 10.57 -1.42 3.03
C PHE A 108 11.87 -0.95 3.66
N ASN A 109 13.01 -1.13 2.98
CA ASN A 109 14.29 -0.68 3.49
C ASN A 109 14.32 0.84 3.74
N VAL A 110 13.75 1.63 2.83
CA VAL A 110 13.66 3.09 3.01
C VAL A 110 12.68 3.45 4.13
N ALA A 111 11.51 2.81 4.20
CA ALA A 111 10.53 3.05 5.25
C ALA A 111 11.12 2.77 6.65
N PHE A 112 11.72 1.59 6.86
CA PHE A 112 12.36 1.26 8.13
C PHE A 112 13.50 2.23 8.48
N ALA A 113 14.32 2.61 7.51
CA ALA A 113 15.42 3.52 7.77
C ALA A 113 14.93 4.95 8.11
N PHE A 114 13.81 5.38 7.52
CA PHE A 114 13.15 6.63 7.85
C PHE A 114 12.59 6.62 9.28
N GLU A 115 11.80 5.60 9.64
CA GLU A 115 11.17 5.48 10.96
C GLU A 115 12.19 5.35 12.10
N ARG A 116 13.33 4.70 11.84
CA ARG A 116 14.43 4.58 12.81
C ARG A 116 15.35 5.81 12.86
N GLY A 117 15.07 6.85 12.08
CA GLY A 117 15.94 8.03 11.97
C GLY A 117 17.33 7.74 11.40
N GLN A 118 17.51 6.60 10.73
CA GLN A 118 18.79 6.17 10.14
C GLN A 118 19.05 6.84 8.79
N VAL A 119 18.00 7.33 8.14
CA VAL A 119 18.09 8.14 6.93
C VAL A 119 17.53 9.53 7.23
N SER A 120 18.43 10.47 7.48
CA SER A 120 18.17 11.86 7.11
C SER A 120 18.32 11.89 5.59
N MET A 121 17.23 11.76 4.84
CA MET A 121 17.30 12.14 3.44
C MET A 121 17.80 13.57 3.44
N ASN A 122 18.92 13.87 2.77
CA ASN A 122 19.54 15.21 2.72
C ASN A 122 18.66 16.19 1.89
N LEU A 123 17.35 16.04 2.04
CA LEU A 123 16.25 16.75 1.43
C LEU A 123 15.85 17.80 2.46
N THR A 124 16.12 19.04 2.10
CA THR A 124 15.96 20.17 3.02
C THR A 124 14.53 20.70 2.97
N THR A 125 13.80 20.41 1.89
CA THR A 125 12.44 20.90 1.68
C THR A 125 11.40 19.79 1.81
N TRP A 126 10.18 20.18 2.16
CA TRP A 126 9.04 19.27 2.18
C TRP A 126 8.67 18.77 0.77
N ALA A 127 8.85 19.62 -0.26
CA ALA A 127 8.57 19.27 -1.65
C ALA A 127 9.44 18.08 -2.12
N GLU A 128 10.74 18.10 -1.80
CA GLU A 128 11.65 16.99 -2.10
C GLU A 128 11.25 15.70 -1.39
N LYS A 129 10.92 15.78 -0.09
CA LYS A 129 10.45 14.63 0.70
C LYS A 129 9.14 14.06 0.14
N ALA A 130 8.21 14.93 -0.27
CA ALA A 130 6.93 14.54 -0.83
C ALA A 130 7.08 13.77 -2.15
N VAL A 131 8.04 14.15 -3.01
CA VAL A 131 8.33 13.39 -4.24
C VAL A 131 8.80 11.98 -3.92
N VAL A 132 9.72 11.82 -2.97
CA VAL A 132 10.21 10.49 -2.57
C VAL A 132 9.08 9.65 -1.99
N VAL A 133 8.32 10.21 -1.04
CA VAL A 133 7.17 9.52 -0.44
C VAL A 133 6.18 9.08 -1.51
N LYS A 134 5.79 9.96 -2.43
CA LYS A 134 4.86 9.61 -3.52
C LYS A 134 5.36 8.46 -4.39
N ASN A 135 6.64 8.47 -4.75
CA ASN A 135 7.22 7.40 -5.57
C ASN A 135 7.23 6.06 -4.83
N LEU A 136 7.62 6.06 -3.55
CA LEU A 136 7.61 4.84 -2.73
C LEU A 136 6.19 4.32 -2.55
N SER A 137 5.25 5.21 -2.25
CA SER A 137 3.85 4.86 -2.07
C SER A 137 3.20 4.34 -3.35
N ALA A 138 3.54 4.90 -4.51
CA ALA A 138 3.08 4.38 -5.81
C ALA A 138 3.59 2.95 -6.04
N VAL A 139 4.85 2.65 -5.70
CA VAL A 139 5.38 1.29 -5.77
C VAL A 139 4.66 0.35 -4.81
N SER A 140 4.37 0.79 -3.57
CA SER A 140 3.56 0.01 -2.62
C SER A 140 2.16 -0.26 -3.14
N ALA A 141 1.49 0.74 -3.72
CA ALA A 141 0.14 0.58 -4.27
C ALA A 141 0.12 -0.36 -5.48
N MET A 142 1.06 -0.20 -6.41
CA MET A 142 1.21 -1.13 -7.54
C MET A 142 1.51 -2.55 -7.07
N THR A 143 2.32 -2.69 -6.01
CA THR A 143 2.57 -3.99 -5.37
C THR A 143 1.28 -4.56 -4.79
N ALA A 144 0.48 -3.75 -4.10
CA ALA A 144 -0.82 -4.17 -3.57
C ALA A 144 -1.81 -4.58 -4.67
N CYS A 145 -1.78 -3.90 -5.82
CA CYS A 145 -2.51 -4.32 -7.03
C CYS A 145 -2.03 -5.70 -7.51
N ALA A 146 -0.73 -5.86 -7.70
CA ALA A 146 -0.12 -7.11 -8.17
C ALA A 146 -0.36 -8.31 -7.24
N MET A 147 -0.41 -8.06 -5.94
CA MET A 147 -0.66 -9.07 -4.91
C MET A 147 -2.15 -9.26 -4.60
N GLY A 148 -3.02 -8.39 -5.11
CA GLY A 148 -4.48 -8.51 -5.02
C GLY A 148 -5.13 -7.97 -3.76
N ASN A 149 -4.47 -7.08 -3.00
CA ASN A 149 -5.00 -6.54 -1.75
C ASN A 149 -5.23 -5.02 -1.75
N PHE A 150 -5.17 -4.35 -2.91
CA PHE A 150 -5.36 -2.89 -3.00
C PHE A 150 -6.65 -2.41 -2.32
N HIS A 151 -7.77 -3.12 -2.51
CA HIS A 151 -9.05 -2.81 -1.87
C HIS A 151 -9.02 -2.99 -0.34
N CYS A 152 -8.26 -3.96 0.17
CA CYS A 152 -8.00 -4.14 1.59
C CYS A 152 -7.26 -2.92 2.16
N ASP A 153 -6.25 -2.43 1.43
CA ASP A 153 -5.47 -1.27 1.83
C ASP A 153 -6.31 0.01 1.87
N VAL A 154 -7.22 0.20 0.91
CA VAL A 154 -8.18 1.33 0.94
C VAL A 154 -9.02 1.29 2.23
N ALA A 155 -9.55 0.12 2.61
CA ALA A 155 -10.33 -0.02 3.83
C ALA A 155 -9.48 0.22 5.09
N TYR A 156 -8.28 -0.36 5.14
CA TYR A 156 -7.30 -0.12 6.19
C TYR A 156 -6.99 1.37 6.38
N CYS A 157 -6.74 2.07 5.28
CA CYS A 157 -6.44 3.50 5.28
C CYS A 157 -7.62 4.34 5.78
N LYS A 158 -8.82 4.11 5.22
CA LYS A 158 -10.04 4.84 5.58
C LYS A 158 -10.37 4.69 7.07
N ARG A 159 -10.18 3.48 7.61
CA ARG A 159 -10.42 3.19 9.02
C ARG A 159 -9.37 3.81 9.94
N SER A 160 -8.09 3.68 9.59
CA SER A 160 -7.01 3.89 10.56
C SER A 160 -6.41 5.30 10.52
N PHE A 161 -6.41 5.95 9.36
CA PHE A 161 -5.64 7.20 9.16
C PHE A 161 -6.48 8.35 8.63
N CYS A 162 -7.37 8.10 7.67
CA CYS A 162 -8.02 9.17 6.91
C CYS A 162 -8.92 10.08 7.74
N ASN A 163 -9.49 9.57 8.84
CA ASN A 163 -10.33 10.33 9.76
C ASN A 163 -9.58 10.80 11.03
N SER A 164 -8.29 10.55 11.14
CA SER A 164 -7.49 10.97 12.30
C SER A 164 -6.94 12.38 12.11
N ASP A 165 -7.29 13.30 13.01
CA ASP A 165 -6.83 14.69 12.95
C ASP A 165 -5.30 14.81 12.98
N SER A 166 -4.62 13.95 13.75
CA SER A 166 -3.15 13.97 13.84
C SER A 166 -2.49 13.59 12.52
N TYR A 167 -2.97 12.53 11.87
CA TYR A 167 -2.44 12.08 10.58
C TYR A 167 -2.82 13.03 9.44
N ARG A 168 -4.03 13.61 9.47
CA ARG A 168 -4.43 14.65 8.51
C ARG A 168 -3.57 15.90 8.63
N ALA A 169 -3.28 16.37 9.85
CA ALA A 169 -2.39 17.51 10.06
C ALA A 169 -0.98 17.25 9.53
N LYS A 170 -0.49 16.00 9.65
CA LYS A 170 0.87 15.61 9.25
C LYS A 170 1.01 15.30 7.75
N PHE A 171 0.05 14.58 7.18
CA PHE A 171 0.14 13.98 5.84
C PHE A 171 -0.94 14.45 4.87
N GLY A 172 -1.93 15.24 5.31
CA GLY A 172 -3.03 15.72 4.47
C GLY A 172 -2.60 16.56 3.26
N ASN A 173 -1.40 17.15 3.29
CA ASN A 173 -0.82 17.84 2.12
C ASN A 173 -0.29 16.89 1.05
N LEU A 174 -0.15 15.59 1.33
CA LEU A 174 0.19 14.56 0.34
C LEU A 174 -1.02 14.14 -0.49
N SER A 175 -2.21 14.11 0.12
CA SER A 175 -3.46 14.01 -0.64
C SER A 175 -3.59 15.24 -1.55
N TRP A 176 -4.25 15.11 -2.71
CA TRP A 176 -4.62 16.22 -3.61
C TRP A 176 -3.58 16.71 -4.64
N SER A 177 -2.54 15.96 -4.94
CA SER A 177 -1.63 16.35 -6.04
C SER A 177 -1.18 15.16 -6.89
N TRP A 178 -2.04 14.81 -7.86
CA TRP A 178 -1.68 14.09 -9.08
C TRP A 178 -2.12 14.94 -10.26
#